data_AF-A0A182P7Y5-F1
#
_entry.id   AF-A0A182P7Y5-F1
#
_cell.length_a   1.000
_cell.length_b   1.000
_cell.length_c   1.000
_cell.angle_alpha   90.00
_cell.angle_beta   90.00
_cell.angle_gamma   90.00
#
_symmetry.space_group_name_H-M   'P 1'
#
loop_
_entity.id
_entity.type
_entity.pdbx_description
1 polymer ?
#
loop_
_entity_poly.entity_id
_entity_poly.type
_entity_poly.pdbx_seq_one_letter_code
_entity_poly.pdbx_strand_id
1 'polypeptide(L)'
;MDIILALQWVRDNIASFGGDPKRITVVGHDTGAALANLVLISKSGKGLIHRAILLSGSALSPWALIPDPDAVRLEVSQQMACHLVPGRNGRKPSTDDITECLRDKPIEALMGVRLTSVRFMPSWGPFLPLEDSMDPEFAMEHSGEGFITSELMLGMTTTESYNDFSASDIQYGLEEDQRNRLLRTYIRNAFTFHLNEIFSAVRNEYTDWDKPIQHPINIR
;
A
#
# COMPACT_ATOMS: atom_id res chain seq x y z
N MET A 1 1.50 5.83 13.02
CA MET A 1 1.62 5.81 14.49
C MET A 1 0.27 5.70 15.19
N ASP A 2 -0.76 6.40 14.72
CA ASP A 2 -2.08 6.42 15.36
C ASP A 2 -2.72 5.05 15.57
N ILE A 3 -2.60 4.14 14.59
CA ILE A 3 -3.11 2.77 14.71
C ILE A 3 -2.44 2.01 15.85
N ILE A 4 -1.13 2.18 16.02
CA ILE A 4 -0.38 1.53 17.10
C ILE A 4 -0.81 2.09 18.45
N LEU A 5 -0.97 3.41 18.57
CA LEU A 5 -1.46 4.06 19.78
C LEU A 5 -2.89 3.62 20.13
N ALA A 6 -3.76 3.50 19.13
CA ALA A 6 -5.11 2.99 19.31
C ALA A 6 -5.10 1.53 19.79
N LEU A 7 -4.25 0.68 19.23
CA LEU A 7 -4.10 -0.71 19.66
C LEU A 7 -3.52 -0.83 21.08
N GLN A 8 -2.58 0.04 21.45
CA GLN A 8 -2.09 0.15 22.83
C GLN A 8 -3.22 0.54 23.77
N TRP A 9 -4.02 1.54 23.41
CA TRP A 9 -5.19 1.94 24.19
C TRP A 9 -6.18 0.78 24.35
N VAL A 10 -6.49 0.06 23.27
CA VAL A 10 -7.38 -1.11 23.33
C VAL A 10 -6.80 -2.15 24.27
N ARG A 11 -5.53 -2.53 24.13
CA ARG A 11 -4.87 -3.49 25.03
C ARG A 11 -4.94 -3.05 26.49
N ASP A 12 -4.75 -1.77 26.76
CA ASP A 12 -4.67 -1.28 28.14
C ASP A 12 -6.06 -1.08 28.77
N ASN A 13 -7.13 -0.94 27.97
CA ASN A 13 -8.46 -0.55 28.46
C ASN A 13 -9.57 -1.58 28.20
N ILE A 14 -9.42 -2.50 27.24
CA ILE A 14 -10.53 -3.38 26.80
C ILE A 14 -11.04 -4.31 27.91
N ALA A 15 -10.20 -4.62 28.91
CA ALA A 15 -10.59 -5.40 30.08
C ALA A 15 -11.77 -4.76 30.85
N SER A 16 -11.81 -3.43 30.94
CA SER A 16 -12.89 -2.68 31.58
C SER A 16 -14.22 -2.80 30.84
N PHE A 17 -14.19 -3.18 29.57
CA PHE A 17 -15.36 -3.42 28.73
C PHE A 17 -15.70 -4.91 28.59
N GLY A 18 -15.05 -5.79 29.37
CA GLY A 18 -15.26 -7.23 29.34
C GLY A 18 -14.52 -7.97 28.21
N GLY A 19 -13.65 -7.29 27.48
CA GLY A 19 -12.77 -7.93 26.49
C GLY A 19 -11.50 -8.49 27.12
N ASP A 20 -10.76 -9.29 26.35
CA ASP A 20 -9.50 -9.88 26.79
C ASP A 20 -8.32 -9.21 26.08
N PRO A 21 -7.45 -8.48 26.80
CA PRO A 21 -6.31 -7.78 26.19
C PRO A 21 -5.27 -8.74 25.57
N LYS A 22 -5.32 -10.04 25.90
CA LYS A 22 -4.46 -11.09 25.33
C LYS A 22 -5.09 -11.82 24.13
N ARG A 23 -6.26 -11.37 23.65
CA ARG A 23 -6.95 -12.00 22.51
C ARG A 23 -7.45 -10.97 21.50
N ILE A 24 -6.66 -9.92 21.27
CA ILE A 24 -6.99 -8.88 20.30
C ILE A 24 -6.85 -9.43 18.88
N THR A 25 -7.97 -9.40 18.14
CA THR A 25 -8.04 -9.74 16.72
C THR A 25 -8.28 -8.48 15.92
N VAL A 26 -7.43 -8.19 14.93
CA VAL A 26 -7.60 -7.06 14.02
C VAL A 26 -8.15 -7.56 12.70
N VAL A 27 -9.18 -6.90 12.20
CA VAL A 27 -9.74 -7.16 10.87
C VAL A 27 -9.54 -5.92 10.03
N GLY A 28 -8.91 -6.08 8.87
CA GLY A 28 -8.67 -5.01 7.92
C GLY A 28 -9.19 -5.41 6.54
N HIS A 29 -9.67 -4.41 5.79
CA HIS A 29 -10.04 -4.53 4.39
C HIS A 29 -9.21 -3.53 3.56
N ASP A 30 -8.73 -3.94 2.38
CA ASP A 30 -7.99 -3.08 1.45
C ASP A 30 -6.79 -2.40 2.16
N THR A 31 -6.74 -1.07 2.20
CA THR A 31 -5.70 -0.30 2.88
C THR A 31 -5.64 -0.63 4.37
N GLY A 32 -6.77 -0.96 5.00
CA GLY A 32 -6.82 -1.42 6.38
C GLY A 32 -6.15 -2.78 6.60
N ALA A 33 -6.26 -3.70 5.63
CA ALA A 33 -5.58 -4.98 5.66
C ALA A 33 -4.06 -4.79 5.51
N ALA A 34 -3.63 -3.95 4.57
CA ALA A 34 -2.23 -3.58 4.42
C ALA A 34 -1.65 -2.97 5.71
N LEU A 35 -2.37 -2.03 6.32
CA LEU A 35 -1.96 -1.39 7.58
C LEU A 35 -1.91 -2.38 8.75
N ALA A 36 -2.90 -3.27 8.90
CA ALA A 36 -2.88 -4.31 9.93
C ALA A 36 -1.66 -5.23 9.77
N ASN A 37 -1.34 -5.60 8.52
CA ASN A 37 -0.17 -6.40 8.21
C ASN A 37 1.15 -5.67 8.47
N LEU A 38 1.24 -4.37 8.12
CA LEU A 38 2.40 -3.52 8.42
C LEU A 38 2.62 -3.39 9.94
N VAL A 39 1.55 -3.25 10.72
CA VAL A 39 1.66 -3.22 12.19
C VAL A 39 2.18 -4.55 12.74
N LEU A 40 1.69 -5.69 12.22
CA LEU A 40 2.14 -7.02 12.63
C LEU A 40 3.66 -7.24 12.43
N ILE A 41 4.22 -6.78 11.31
CA ILE A 41 5.65 -6.94 11.02
C ILE A 41 6.53 -5.90 11.71
N SER A 42 5.94 -4.85 12.29
CA SER A 42 6.70 -3.76 12.92
C SER A 42 7.06 -4.06 14.37
N LYS A 43 8.26 -3.63 14.82
CA LYS A 43 8.66 -3.67 16.24
C LYS A 43 7.65 -2.98 17.15
N SER A 44 7.15 -1.82 16.72
CA SER A 44 6.21 -1.00 17.50
C SER A 44 4.84 -1.67 17.67
N GLY A 45 4.48 -2.61 16.79
CA GLY A 45 3.27 -3.43 16.88
C GLY A 45 3.40 -4.74 17.64
N LYS A 46 4.62 -5.12 18.08
CA LYS A 46 4.90 -6.42 18.69
C LYS A 46 4.02 -6.68 19.91
N GLY A 47 3.29 -7.78 19.88
CA GLY A 47 2.42 -8.23 20.99
C GLY A 47 1.12 -7.42 21.15
N LEU A 48 0.81 -6.50 20.23
CA LEU A 48 -0.48 -5.78 20.25
C LEU A 48 -1.59 -6.56 19.55
N ILE A 49 -1.24 -7.31 18.50
CA ILE A 49 -2.17 -8.08 17.68
C ILE A 49 -1.86 -9.56 17.91
N HIS A 50 -2.88 -10.36 18.21
CA HIS A 50 -2.74 -11.81 18.41
C HIS A 50 -3.24 -12.60 17.19
N ARG A 51 -4.25 -12.05 16.51
CA ARG A 51 -4.79 -12.58 15.26
C ARG A 51 -5.06 -11.45 14.29
N ALA A 52 -4.88 -11.72 13.00
CA ALA A 52 -5.31 -10.79 11.97
C ALA A 52 -6.11 -11.46 10.87
N ILE A 53 -7.15 -10.77 10.41
CA ILE A 53 -7.91 -11.11 9.23
C ILE A 53 -7.64 -10.01 8.20
N LEU A 54 -6.96 -10.38 7.11
CA LEU A 54 -6.57 -9.48 6.03
C LEU A 54 -7.47 -9.75 4.83
N LEU A 55 -8.36 -8.81 4.52
CA LEU A 55 -9.31 -8.91 3.42
C LEU A 55 -8.85 -8.00 2.29
N SER A 56 -8.61 -8.58 1.11
CA SER A 56 -8.35 -7.82 -0.13
C SER A 56 -7.16 -6.87 -0.04
N GLY A 57 -6.13 -7.24 0.74
CA GLY A 57 -4.94 -6.40 0.92
C GLY A 57 -3.91 -7.01 1.85
N SER A 58 -2.65 -6.60 1.68
CA SER A 58 -1.52 -7.00 2.52
C SER A 58 -0.40 -5.97 2.43
N ALA A 59 0.59 -6.06 3.30
CA ALA A 59 1.76 -5.19 3.22
C ALA A 59 2.60 -5.41 1.95
N LEU A 60 2.44 -6.56 1.28
CA LEU A 60 3.07 -6.88 0.00
C LEU A 60 2.29 -6.37 -1.21
N SER A 61 1.14 -5.73 -0.99
CA SER A 61 0.38 -5.16 -2.10
C SER A 61 1.18 -3.99 -2.69
N PRO A 62 1.26 -3.85 -4.02
CA PRO A 62 2.08 -2.81 -4.67
C PRO A 62 1.59 -1.38 -4.38
N TRP A 63 0.35 -1.24 -3.90
CA TRP A 63 -0.27 0.00 -3.46
C TRP A 63 -0.17 0.24 -1.95
N ALA A 64 0.43 -0.68 -1.17
CA ALA A 64 0.49 -0.58 0.29
C ALA A 64 1.50 0.46 0.79
N LEU A 65 2.58 0.70 0.04
CA LEU A 65 3.63 1.65 0.38
C LEU A 65 3.97 2.56 -0.80
N ILE A 66 4.42 3.77 -0.49
CA ILE A 66 4.94 4.71 -1.49
C ILE A 66 6.35 4.26 -1.89
N PRO A 67 6.63 4.04 -3.19
CA PRO A 67 7.96 3.64 -3.65
C PRO A 67 9.04 4.73 -3.41
N ASP A 68 8.69 6.00 -3.61
CA ASP A 68 9.59 7.15 -3.42
C ASP A 68 8.91 8.23 -2.56
N PRO A 69 9.00 8.14 -1.22
CA PRO A 69 8.43 9.13 -0.32
C PRO A 69 9.12 10.50 -0.42
N ASP A 70 10.38 10.54 -0.87
CA ASP A 70 11.12 11.80 -1.02
C ASP A 70 10.65 12.61 -2.22
N ALA A 71 10.30 11.95 -3.33
CA ALA A 71 9.66 12.60 -4.48
C ALA A 71 8.33 13.23 -4.09
N VAL A 72 7.47 12.51 -3.35
CA VAL A 72 6.19 13.04 -2.86
C VAL A 72 6.42 14.22 -1.93
N ARG A 73 7.35 14.10 -0.97
CA ARG A 73 7.72 15.20 -0.07
C ARG A 73 8.17 16.44 -0.82
N LEU A 74 8.98 16.27 -1.87
CA LEU A 74 9.45 17.38 -2.70
C LEU A 74 8.30 18.03 -3.47
N GLU A 75 7.41 17.25 -4.09
CA GLU A 75 6.23 17.75 -4.81
C GLU A 75 5.31 18.58 -3.90
N VAL A 76 5.02 18.08 -2.69
CA VAL A 76 4.24 18.81 -1.68
C VAL A 76 4.95 20.12 -1.29
N SER A 77 6.27 20.06 -1.04
CA SER A 77 7.05 21.24 -0.66
C SER A 77 7.10 22.31 -1.76
N GLN A 78 7.00 21.91 -3.03
CA GLN A 78 6.94 22.82 -4.16
C GLN A 78 5.61 23.55 -4.20
N GLN A 79 4.49 22.82 -4.13
CA GLN A 79 3.14 23.40 -4.16
C GLN A 79 2.87 24.31 -2.96
N MET A 80 3.44 23.99 -1.79
CA MET A 80 3.29 24.79 -0.57
C MET A 80 4.34 25.91 -0.42
N ALA A 81 5.22 26.09 -1.40
CA ALA A 81 6.36 27.02 -1.34
C ALA A 81 7.31 26.80 -0.15
N CYS A 82 7.33 25.59 0.43
CA CYS A 82 8.20 25.21 1.54
C CYS A 82 9.62 24.82 1.12
N HIS A 83 9.86 24.69 -0.19
CA HIS A 83 11.21 24.55 -0.73
C HIS A 83 12.01 25.87 -0.76
N LEU A 84 11.37 26.99 -0.44
CA LEU A 84 11.97 28.32 -0.42
C LEU A 84 12.19 28.75 1.02
N VAL A 85 13.40 28.56 1.56
CA VAL A 85 13.76 28.99 2.92
C VAL A 85 14.55 30.31 2.84
N PRO A 86 13.98 31.46 3.26
CA PRO A 86 14.70 32.73 3.27
C PRO A 86 15.90 32.69 4.23
N GLY A 87 17.05 33.24 3.83
CA GLY A 87 18.19 33.46 4.73
C GLY A 87 19.29 32.38 4.76
N ARG A 88 19.21 31.33 3.93
CA ARG A 88 20.23 30.26 3.87
C ARG A 88 21.24 30.33 2.71
N ASN A 89 21.59 31.52 2.20
CA ASN A 89 22.65 31.72 1.17
C ASN A 89 22.63 30.70 0.02
N GLY A 90 21.45 30.31 -0.48
CA GLY A 90 21.31 29.36 -1.60
C GLY A 90 21.45 27.87 -1.23
N ARG A 91 21.47 27.50 0.05
CA ARG A 91 21.48 26.09 0.48
C ARG A 91 20.08 25.46 0.29
N LYS A 92 20.04 24.22 -0.21
CA LYS A 92 18.80 23.44 -0.31
C LYS A 92 18.16 23.24 1.08
N PRO A 93 16.83 23.29 1.21
CA PRO A 93 16.13 23.01 2.46
C PRO A 93 16.43 21.61 2.98
N SER A 94 16.61 21.46 4.29
CA SER A 94 16.61 20.14 4.93
C SER A 94 15.19 19.59 5.07
N THR A 95 15.06 18.30 5.39
CA THR A 95 13.77 17.68 5.72
C THR A 95 13.09 18.39 6.89
N ASP A 96 13.85 18.83 7.89
CA ASP A 96 13.33 19.57 9.04
C ASP A 96 12.78 20.94 8.64
N ASP A 97 13.48 21.68 7.77
CA ASP A 97 13.02 22.98 7.27
C ASP A 97 11.68 22.86 6.53
N ILE A 98 11.57 21.83 5.68
CA ILE A 98 10.32 21.54 4.95
C ILE A 98 9.21 21.18 5.94
N THR A 99 9.52 20.35 6.94
CA THR A 99 8.56 19.91 7.95
C THR A 99 8.04 21.08 8.78
N GLU A 100 8.92 21.97 9.23
CA GLU A 100 8.54 23.18 9.97
C GLU A 100 7.64 24.09 9.13
N CYS A 101 8.02 24.37 7.88
CA CYS A 101 7.18 25.17 6.99
C CYS A 101 5.80 24.53 6.73
N LEU A 102 5.73 23.21 6.55
CA LEU A 102 4.46 22.52 6.31
C LEU A 102 3.52 22.56 7.53
N ARG A 103 4.06 22.59 8.76
CA ARG A 103 3.26 22.73 9.99
C ARG A 103 2.57 24.09 10.11
N ASP A 104 3.15 25.13 9.51
CA ASP A 104 2.59 26.48 9.52
C ASP A 104 1.53 26.70 8.42
N LYS A 105 1.35 25.74 7.50
CA LYS A 105 0.35 25.86 6.44
C LYS A 105 -1.06 25.56 6.98
N PRO A 106 -2.08 26.31 6.53
CA PRO A 106 -3.46 25.98 6.86
C PRO A 106 -3.82 24.61 6.27
N ILE A 107 -4.64 23.86 6.99
CA ILE A 107 -5.00 22.49 6.61
C ILE A 107 -5.71 22.46 5.25
N GLU A 108 -6.49 23.50 4.92
CA GLU A 108 -7.17 23.63 3.63
C GLU A 108 -6.17 23.72 2.47
N ALA A 109 -5.02 24.38 2.67
CA ALA A 109 -3.98 24.44 1.65
C ALA A 109 -3.29 23.09 1.47
N LEU A 110 -3.02 22.37 2.56
CA LEU A 110 -2.46 21.02 2.52
C LEU A 110 -3.40 20.02 1.83
N MET A 111 -4.70 20.09 2.16
CA MET A 111 -5.76 19.30 1.51
C MET A 111 -5.94 19.66 0.02
N GLY A 112 -5.54 20.87 -0.39
CA GLY A 112 -5.58 21.32 -1.77
C GLY A 112 -4.43 20.82 -2.66
N VAL A 113 -3.42 20.15 -2.08
CA VAL A 113 -2.28 19.60 -2.82
C VAL A 113 -2.76 18.52 -3.80
N ARG A 114 -2.30 18.62 -5.04
CA ARG A 114 -2.57 17.61 -6.07
C ARG A 114 -1.33 16.80 -6.34
N LEU A 115 -1.33 15.54 -5.90
CA LEU A 115 -0.23 14.63 -6.15
C LEU A 115 -0.37 13.97 -7.51
N THR A 116 0.76 13.71 -8.15
CA THR A 116 0.79 12.93 -9.39
C THR A 116 0.26 11.52 -9.12
N SER A 117 -0.74 11.09 -9.89
CA SER A 117 -1.32 9.75 -9.80
C SER A 117 -0.74 8.85 -10.88
N VAL A 118 -0.10 7.76 -10.46
CA VAL A 118 0.39 6.70 -11.32
C VAL A 118 -0.56 5.52 -11.17
N ARG A 119 -1.10 5.03 -12.29
CA ARG A 119 -2.06 3.92 -12.27
C ARG A 119 -1.49 2.71 -11.50
N PHE A 120 -2.31 2.14 -10.63
CA PHE A 120 -2.02 1.02 -9.72
C PHE A 120 -1.09 1.33 -8.55
N MET A 121 -0.49 2.52 -8.50
CA MET A 121 0.44 2.93 -7.44
C MET A 121 -0.22 3.94 -6.50
N PRO A 122 0.22 4.01 -5.23
CA PRO A 122 -0.30 4.99 -4.29
C PRO A 122 0.39 6.33 -4.53
N SER A 123 -0.40 7.42 -4.60
CA SER A 123 0.16 8.78 -4.60
C SER A 123 0.54 9.24 -3.18
N TRP A 124 -0.09 8.65 -2.19
CA TRP A 124 0.14 8.89 -0.76
C TRP A 124 -0.10 7.57 -0.03
N GLY A 125 0.62 7.35 1.06
CA GLY A 125 0.63 6.08 1.74
C GLY A 125 1.35 6.16 3.07
N PRO A 126 1.28 5.08 3.87
CA PRO A 126 1.90 5.04 5.16
C PRO A 126 3.43 5.09 5.02
N PHE A 127 4.06 5.87 5.90
CA PHE A 127 5.46 5.73 6.21
C PHE A 127 5.56 4.99 7.55
N LEU A 128 5.96 3.73 7.50
CA LEU A 128 6.30 2.96 8.69
C LEU A 128 7.79 2.62 8.60
N PRO A 129 8.63 3.07 9.54
CA PRO A 129 10.01 2.62 9.60
C PRO A 129 10.01 1.14 9.99
N LEU A 130 10.01 0.30 8.96
CA LEU A 130 10.35 -1.11 9.06
C LEU A 130 11.87 -1.16 9.27
N GLU A 131 12.31 -1.83 10.34
CA GLU A 131 13.63 -1.70 10.96
C GLU A 131 14.78 -1.28 10.03
N ASP A 132 15.14 -2.19 9.12
CA ASP A 132 16.37 -2.17 8.31
C ASP A 132 16.10 -1.91 6.83
N SER A 133 14.82 -1.85 6.44
CA SER A 133 14.40 -1.66 5.06
C SER A 133 12.97 -1.15 5.01
N MET A 134 12.70 -0.19 4.13
CA MET A 134 11.32 0.22 3.79
C MET A 134 10.57 -0.87 3.01
N ASP A 135 11.23 -1.97 2.66
CA ASP A 135 10.67 -3.11 1.95
C ASP A 135 9.98 -4.10 2.91
N PRO A 136 8.64 -4.27 2.83
CA PRO A 136 7.89 -5.23 3.62
C PRO A 136 8.28 -6.68 3.36
N GLU A 137 8.70 -7.03 2.15
CA GLU A 137 9.13 -8.39 1.83
C GLU A 137 10.38 -8.75 2.62
N PHE A 138 11.40 -7.90 2.52
CA PHE A 138 12.60 -8.03 3.33
C PHE A 138 12.30 -8.05 4.84
N ALA A 139 11.42 -7.16 5.31
CA ALA A 139 11.04 -7.09 6.71
C ALA A 139 10.31 -8.35 7.19
N MET A 140 9.50 -8.99 6.35
CA MET A 140 8.82 -10.26 6.65
C MET A 140 9.81 -11.42 6.72
N GLU A 141 10.71 -11.54 5.75
CA GLU A 141 11.74 -12.59 5.72
C GLU A 141 12.65 -12.55 6.97
N HIS A 142 12.91 -11.36 7.47
CA HIS A 142 13.79 -11.12 8.63
C HIS A 142 13.01 -10.78 9.91
N SER A 143 11.69 -10.96 9.90
CA SER A 143 10.84 -10.64 11.05
C SER A 143 11.11 -11.56 12.24
N GLY A 144 10.96 -11.02 13.45
CA GLY A 144 11.12 -11.79 14.69
C GLY A 144 9.94 -12.71 15.02
N GLU A 145 10.11 -13.56 16.04
CA GLU A 145 9.13 -14.57 16.50
C GLU A 145 7.69 -14.04 16.71
N GLY A 146 7.51 -12.74 16.99
CA GLY A 146 6.19 -12.13 17.20
C GLY A 146 5.30 -12.09 15.95
N PHE A 147 5.89 -11.89 14.77
CA PHE A 147 5.16 -12.00 13.50
C PHE A 147 4.78 -13.45 13.22
N ILE A 148 5.75 -14.35 13.38
CA ILE A 148 5.62 -15.79 13.13
C ILE A 148 4.54 -16.44 14.00
N THR A 149 4.27 -15.89 15.18
CA THR A 149 3.33 -16.46 16.17
C THR A 149 1.89 -15.98 16.05
N SER A 150 1.61 -14.95 15.24
CA SER A 150 0.25 -14.42 15.08
C SER A 150 -0.56 -15.25 14.09
N GLU A 151 -1.79 -15.64 14.45
CA GLU A 151 -2.65 -16.39 13.53
C GLU A 151 -3.21 -15.46 12.44
N LEU A 152 -3.04 -15.85 11.17
CA LEU A 152 -3.45 -15.06 10.01
C LEU A 152 -4.55 -15.77 9.22
N MET A 153 -5.58 -15.01 8.86
CA MET A 153 -6.57 -15.39 7.86
C MET A 153 -6.51 -14.38 6.71
N LEU A 154 -6.37 -14.90 5.48
CA LEU A 154 -6.37 -14.08 4.27
C LEU A 154 -7.67 -14.36 3.50
N GLY A 155 -8.30 -13.31 2.99
CA GLY A 155 -9.47 -13.41 2.13
C GLY A 155 -9.40 -12.44 0.97
N MET A 156 -9.88 -12.85 -0.19
CA MET A 156 -10.04 -11.98 -1.36
C MET A 156 -11.38 -12.29 -2.02
N THR A 157 -11.91 -11.32 -2.76
CA THR A 157 -13.07 -11.49 -3.60
C THR A 157 -12.65 -12.03 -4.97
N THR A 158 -13.58 -12.63 -5.69
CA THR A 158 -13.34 -13.08 -7.08
C THR A 158 -13.25 -11.91 -8.07
N THR A 159 -13.54 -10.68 -7.65
CA THR A 159 -13.56 -9.50 -8.52
C THR A 159 -13.15 -8.23 -7.76
N GLU A 160 -11.86 -8.12 -7.43
CA GLU A 160 -11.29 -7.01 -6.67
C GLU A 160 -11.34 -5.67 -7.41
N SER A 161 -10.86 -5.64 -8.66
CA SER A 161 -10.68 -4.42 -9.43
C SER A 161 -11.91 -4.00 -10.22
N TYR A 162 -13.13 -4.27 -9.73
CA TYR A 162 -14.37 -3.95 -10.46
C TYR A 162 -14.44 -2.48 -10.90
N ASN A 163 -13.90 -1.56 -10.08
CA ASN A 163 -13.89 -0.12 -10.38
C ASN A 163 -12.89 0.28 -11.48
N ASP A 164 -11.94 -0.58 -11.84
CA ASP A 164 -10.96 -0.30 -12.90
C ASP A 164 -11.50 -0.63 -14.31
N PHE A 165 -12.67 -1.24 -14.39
CA PHE A 165 -13.25 -1.77 -15.61
C PHE A 165 -14.59 -1.10 -15.92
N SER A 166 -14.85 -0.86 -17.20
CA SER A 166 -16.17 -0.40 -17.63
C SER A 166 -17.20 -1.51 -17.52
N ALA A 167 -18.50 -1.16 -17.49
CA ALA A 167 -19.57 -2.15 -17.51
C ALA A 167 -19.46 -3.10 -18.72
N SER A 168 -18.94 -2.61 -19.86
CA SER A 168 -18.68 -3.43 -21.05
C SER A 168 -17.55 -4.42 -20.81
N ASP A 169 -16.44 -3.99 -20.21
CA ASP A 169 -15.31 -4.88 -19.91
C ASP A 169 -15.72 -6.00 -18.94
N ILE A 170 -16.56 -5.67 -17.96
CA ILE A 170 -17.09 -6.66 -17.00
C ILE A 170 -18.05 -7.64 -17.67
N GLN A 171 -18.92 -7.15 -18.55
CA GLN A 171 -19.95 -7.98 -19.19
C GLN A 171 -19.39 -8.87 -20.29
N TYR A 172 -18.46 -8.35 -21.10
CA TYR A 172 -17.99 -8.98 -22.33
C TYR A 172 -16.52 -9.43 -22.28
N GLY A 173 -15.75 -8.97 -21.30
CA GLY A 173 -14.33 -9.25 -21.21
C GLY A 173 -13.42 -8.16 -21.77
N LEU A 174 -12.12 -8.44 -21.77
CA LEU A 174 -11.08 -7.59 -22.33
C LEU A 174 -10.54 -8.17 -23.63
N GLU A 175 -10.28 -7.30 -24.61
CA GLU A 175 -9.55 -7.69 -25.81
C GLU A 175 -8.09 -7.98 -25.45
N GLU A 176 -7.43 -8.84 -26.22
CA GLU A 176 -6.03 -9.19 -25.97
C GLU A 176 -5.12 -7.95 -25.91
N ASP A 177 -5.30 -6.99 -26.81
CA ASP A 177 -4.52 -5.76 -26.84
C ASP A 177 -4.80 -4.86 -25.63
N GLN A 178 -6.04 -4.83 -25.15
CA GLN A 178 -6.41 -4.08 -23.94
C GLN A 178 -5.80 -4.72 -22.70
N ARG A 179 -5.93 -6.05 -22.56
CA ARG A 179 -5.29 -6.84 -21.49
C ARG A 179 -3.78 -6.64 -21.49
N ASN A 180 -3.13 -6.79 -22.65
CA ASN A 180 -1.68 -6.68 -22.77
C ASN A 180 -1.19 -5.26 -22.41
N ARG A 181 -1.93 -4.20 -22.81
CA ARG A 181 -1.63 -2.82 -22.41
C ARG A 181 -1.78 -2.61 -20.91
N LEU A 182 -2.83 -3.16 -20.30
CA LEU A 182 -3.07 -3.07 -18.87
C LEU A 182 -1.96 -3.75 -18.07
N LEU A 183 -1.62 -4.99 -18.42
CA LEU A 183 -0.56 -5.76 -17.77
C LEU A 183 0.81 -5.07 -17.92
N ARG A 184 1.15 -4.56 -19.11
CA ARG A 184 2.40 -3.80 -19.30
C ARG A 184 2.45 -2.54 -18.46
N THR A 185 1.31 -1.83 -18.33
CA THR A 185 1.24 -0.62 -17.50
C THR A 185 1.46 -0.97 -16.04
N TYR A 186 0.79 -2.00 -15.53
CA TYR A 186 0.98 -2.49 -14.17
C TYR A 186 2.44 -2.87 -13.92
N ILE A 187 3.02 -3.72 -14.78
CA ILE A 187 4.37 -4.26 -14.58
C ILE A 187 5.42 -3.15 -14.61
N ARG A 188 5.32 -2.22 -15.56
CA ARG A 188 6.24 -1.08 -15.64
C ARG A 188 6.19 -0.18 -14.41
N ASN A 189 5.02 -0.06 -13.78
CA ASN A 189 4.84 0.82 -12.63
C ASN A 189 5.20 0.11 -11.32
N ALA A 190 4.96 -1.20 -11.21
CA ALA A 190 5.16 -1.99 -10.00
C ALA A 190 6.56 -2.63 -9.88
N PHE A 191 7.27 -2.84 -10.99
CA PHE A 191 8.57 -3.54 -11.00
C PHE A 191 9.67 -2.71 -11.68
N THR A 192 10.90 -2.94 -11.27
CA THR A 192 12.09 -2.24 -11.81
C THR A 192 12.87 -3.08 -12.81
N PHE A 193 12.97 -4.40 -12.58
CA PHE A 193 13.82 -5.31 -13.36
C PHE A 193 13.00 -6.37 -14.10
N HIS A 194 13.58 -6.98 -15.14
CA HIS A 194 13.02 -8.13 -15.86
C HIS A 194 11.59 -7.94 -16.38
N LEU A 195 11.24 -6.72 -16.82
CA LEU A 195 9.87 -6.35 -17.17
C LEU A 195 9.25 -7.24 -18.27
N ASN A 196 10.06 -7.67 -19.24
CA ASN A 196 9.59 -8.50 -20.35
C ASN A 196 9.35 -9.94 -19.92
N GLU A 197 10.20 -10.47 -19.05
CA GLU A 197 10.11 -11.80 -18.48
C GLU A 197 8.92 -11.88 -17.53
N ILE A 198 8.75 -10.90 -16.64
CA ILE A 198 7.58 -10.79 -15.75
C ILE A 198 6.30 -10.69 -16.58
N PHE A 199 6.27 -9.86 -17.63
CA PHE A 199 5.11 -9.77 -18.51
C PHE A 199 4.78 -11.11 -19.17
N SER A 200 5.80 -11.84 -19.62
CA SER A 200 5.61 -13.14 -20.25
C SER A 200 5.09 -14.18 -19.25
N ALA A 201 5.61 -14.18 -18.02
CA ALA A 201 5.16 -15.06 -16.95
C ALA A 201 3.72 -14.78 -16.52
N VAL A 202 3.38 -13.51 -16.27
CA VAL A 202 2.02 -13.09 -15.91
C VAL A 202 1.05 -13.42 -17.04
N ARG A 203 1.39 -13.11 -18.29
CA ARG A 203 0.56 -13.47 -19.44
C ARG A 203 0.34 -14.99 -19.53
N ASN A 204 1.38 -15.78 -19.30
CA ASN A 204 1.30 -17.23 -19.33
C ASN A 204 0.36 -17.79 -18.25
N GLU A 205 0.41 -17.25 -17.04
CA GLU A 205 -0.45 -17.63 -15.91
C GLU A 205 -1.93 -17.39 -16.20
N TYR A 206 -2.26 -16.24 -16.80
CA TYR A 206 -3.63 -15.86 -17.15
C TYR A 206 -4.07 -16.33 -18.55
N THR A 207 -3.32 -17.25 -19.17
CA THR A 207 -3.70 -17.88 -20.43
C THR A 207 -4.30 -19.25 -20.16
N ASP A 208 -5.56 -19.46 -20.53
CA ASP A 208 -6.18 -20.78 -20.55
C ASP A 208 -5.62 -21.59 -21.73
N TRP A 209 -4.72 -22.52 -21.43
CA TRP A 209 -4.08 -23.36 -22.44
C TRP A 209 -4.97 -24.51 -22.93
N ASP A 210 -5.99 -24.89 -22.15
CA ASP A 210 -6.91 -25.99 -22.49
C ASP A 210 -7.98 -25.53 -23.50
N LYS A 211 -8.25 -24.22 -23.56
CA LYS A 211 -9.14 -23.61 -24.55
C LYS A 211 -8.36 -22.66 -25.45
N PRO A 212 -7.95 -23.10 -26.65
CA PRO A 212 -7.26 -22.24 -27.62
C PRO A 212 -8.15 -21.14 -28.21
N ILE A 213 -9.47 -21.21 -27.96
CA ILE A 213 -10.42 -20.14 -28.27
C ILE A 213 -10.38 -19.18 -27.09
N GLN A 214 -10.03 -17.91 -27.35
CA GLN A 214 -10.13 -16.84 -26.36
C GLN A 214 -11.51 -16.94 -25.69
N HIS A 215 -11.51 -17.15 -24.37
CA HIS A 215 -12.70 -17.45 -23.56
C HIS A 215 -13.88 -16.53 -23.93
N PRO A 216 -15.18 -16.87 -23.87
CA PRO A 216 -16.25 -15.93 -24.24
C PRO A 216 -16.50 -14.78 -23.22
N ILE A 217 -15.79 -14.80 -22.08
CA ILE A 217 -15.59 -13.68 -21.12
C ILE A 217 -14.23 -12.97 -21.40
N ASN A 218 -13.57 -13.41 -22.46
CA ASN A 218 -12.55 -12.79 -23.32
C ASN A 218 -13.15 -12.71 -24.76
N ILE A 219 -14.35 -12.14 -24.87
CA ILE A 219 -14.97 -11.60 -26.10
C ILE A 219 -15.40 -12.63 -27.17
N ARG A 220 -16.41 -12.22 -27.93
CA ARG A 220 -16.94 -12.90 -29.11
C ARG A 220 -15.93 -12.99 -30.25
#